data_AF-A0AAJ2LUX7-F1
#
_entry.id   AF-A0AAJ2LUX7-F1
#
_cell.length_a   1.000
_cell.length_b   1.000
_cell.length_c   1.000
_cell.angle_alpha   90.00
_cell.angle_beta   90.00
_cell.angle_gamma   90.00
#
_symmetry.space_group_name_H-M   'P 1'
#
loop_
_entity.id
_entity.type
_entity.pdbx_description
1 polymer ?
#
loop_
_entity_poly.entity_id
_entity_poly.type
_entity_poly.pdbx_seq_one_letter_code
_entity_poly.pdbx_strand_id
1 'polypeptide(L)'
;ALVIDNSNGTVIAGQQTSVLAYSFTGSGRFLSQKDLRIDLVASILHTGQIGASGDIDLRTAGTFSNAGAVGAGGTLMLTAATIDNQASGSLVGTTLKLKATDVHTFINRGLIDGVNTVIESSTVNNLGTGRIYGDNIAIGADVLNNQAETVNGVTSAPVIAARNRLDIGAGVVNNSEHGLIYSVGDMAIGGALDANKKATGSAREINNSSATINADGNLSIAAGSINNTNAHLETTDQTGPGNRIVSFRVNGSSQLLDSKSAWLYNRGSGEILDASNWRAMGDEDNYRLLLPSAAYPAERYGPPFDYSRGARGDSAVAIAYTPAYSQGAMGDADAVYYPAIINYKPGDRIWSVMGVTPPAEDPGPGPGSEPRPGEACYESCVSVPVPAGVYDAWKAAYDVWKPKYDAYIAALLALNDKITAFNNNVNSRSYREWTIYDGTEQITRTVVTKSDPGMITSGGNMSLAAGTVNNYASQFIAGGTVAGDSVNGTNLNNTGPLGRQRVVS
;
A
#
# COMPACT_ATOMS: atom_id res chain seq x y z
N ALA A 1 12.06 67.56 25.70
CA ALA A 1 11.12 66.52 26.13
C ALA A 1 11.80 65.67 27.21
N LEU A 2 11.08 65.13 28.20
CA LEU A 2 11.69 64.39 29.32
C LEU A 2 12.31 63.06 28.82
N VAL A 3 13.56 62.80 29.16
CA VAL A 3 14.27 61.54 28.87
C VAL A 3 14.67 60.91 30.20
N ILE A 4 14.35 59.63 30.38
CA ILE A 4 14.73 58.86 31.58
C ILE A 4 15.74 57.81 31.18
N ASP A 5 16.96 57.93 31.68
CA ASP A 5 17.96 56.88 31.62
C ASP A 5 18.04 56.17 32.97
N ASN A 6 17.64 54.90 33.02
CA ASN A 6 17.77 54.05 34.19
C ASN A 6 18.82 52.94 34.01
N SER A 7 19.78 53.12 33.10
CA SER A 7 20.85 52.14 32.88
C SER A 7 21.58 51.81 34.17
N ASN A 8 21.64 50.52 34.53
CA ASN A 8 22.20 50.01 35.80
C ASN A 8 21.55 50.58 37.08
N GLY A 9 20.45 51.33 36.95
CA GLY A 9 19.75 51.99 38.04
C GLY A 9 18.55 51.19 38.54
N THR A 10 18.06 51.55 39.72
CA THR A 10 16.78 51.08 40.26
C THR A 10 15.89 52.27 40.56
N VAL A 11 14.70 52.28 39.96
CA VAL A 11 13.58 53.13 40.36
C VAL A 11 12.59 52.24 41.10
N ILE A 12 12.28 52.57 42.36
CA ILE A 12 11.32 51.83 43.17
C ILE A 12 10.43 52.79 43.95
N ALA A 13 9.12 52.53 43.96
CA ALA A 13 8.18 53.22 44.83
C ALA A 13 7.39 52.22 45.68
N GLY A 14 7.13 52.59 46.94
CA GLY A 14 6.27 51.82 47.86
C GLY A 14 4.77 51.96 47.59
N GLN A 15 4.38 52.81 46.65
CA GLN A 15 3.00 53.04 46.23
C GLN A 15 2.91 53.07 44.70
N GLN A 16 1.84 53.65 44.15
CA GLN A 16 1.70 53.81 42.71
C GLN A 16 2.84 54.68 42.13
N THR A 17 3.36 54.27 40.98
CA THR A 17 4.33 55.05 40.19
C THR A 17 3.70 55.42 38.85
N SER A 18 3.81 56.69 38.44
CA SER A 18 3.39 57.14 37.12
C SER A 18 4.53 57.89 36.43
N VAL A 19 4.85 57.50 35.20
CA VAL A 19 5.86 58.12 34.36
C VAL A 19 5.22 58.59 33.07
N LEU A 20 5.41 59.87 32.75
CA LEU A 20 5.14 60.44 31.45
C LEU A 20 6.46 60.98 30.89
N ALA A 21 7.03 60.31 29.89
CA ALA A 21 8.31 60.70 29.31
C ALA A 21 8.28 60.63 27.79
N TYR A 22 9.22 61.30 27.14
CA TYR A 22 9.45 61.10 25.72
C TYR A 22 10.10 59.75 25.47
N SER A 23 11.19 59.44 26.17
CA SER A 23 11.88 58.16 26.10
C SER A 23 12.31 57.65 27.48
N PHE A 24 12.42 56.33 27.58
CA PHE A 24 12.84 55.60 28.76
C PHE A 24 13.78 54.47 28.31
N THR A 25 14.98 54.35 28.89
CA THR A 25 15.97 53.35 28.42
C THR A 25 15.58 51.92 28.77
N GLY A 26 14.87 51.68 29.88
CA GLY A 26 14.36 50.35 30.24
C GLY A 26 15.44 49.32 30.56
N SER A 27 16.71 49.69 30.64
CA SER A 27 17.82 48.73 30.82
C SER A 27 18.10 48.40 32.29
N GLY A 28 17.57 49.17 33.24
CA GLY A 28 17.65 48.90 34.68
C GLY A 28 16.39 48.27 35.30
N ARG A 29 16.19 48.49 36.60
CA ARG A 29 15.01 48.02 37.34
C ARG A 29 14.01 49.16 37.53
N PHE A 30 12.74 48.93 37.19
CA PHE A 30 11.64 49.87 37.38
C PHE A 30 10.49 49.17 38.08
N LEU A 31 10.30 49.47 39.37
CA LEU A 31 9.49 48.66 40.28
C LEU A 31 8.43 49.50 41.01
N SER A 32 7.25 48.93 41.23
CA SER A 32 6.21 49.46 42.11
C SER A 32 5.67 48.38 43.05
N GLN A 33 5.45 48.74 44.32
CA GLN A 33 4.74 47.88 45.28
C GLN A 33 3.21 47.96 45.16
N LYS A 34 2.67 48.82 44.28
CA LYS A 34 1.25 48.85 43.87
C LYS A 34 1.18 48.86 42.35
N ASP A 35 0.57 49.89 41.76
CA ASP A 35 0.37 50.01 40.32
C ASP A 35 1.48 50.82 39.66
N LEU A 36 1.78 50.49 38.41
CA LEU A 36 2.78 51.15 37.61
C LEU A 36 2.17 51.62 36.29
N ARG A 37 2.26 52.93 36.04
CA ARG A 37 1.90 53.53 34.76
C ARG A 37 3.13 54.12 34.08
N ILE A 38 3.33 53.77 32.81
CA ILE A 38 4.41 54.30 31.97
C ILE A 38 3.79 54.71 30.63
N ASP A 39 3.76 56.01 30.35
CA ASP A 39 3.35 56.56 29.05
C ASP A 39 4.59 57.17 28.36
N LEU A 40 4.91 56.66 27.16
CA LEU A 40 6.04 57.07 26.33
C LEU A 40 5.58 57.59 24.97
N VAL A 41 6.37 58.48 24.37
CA VAL A 41 6.15 58.93 22.99
C VAL A 41 7.04 58.15 22.02
N ALA A 42 8.30 57.93 22.37
CA ALA A 42 9.27 57.24 21.55
C ALA A 42 9.26 55.72 21.76
N SER A 43 9.84 55.00 20.80
CA SER A 43 10.15 53.57 20.95
C SER A 43 11.08 53.30 22.15
N ILE A 44 10.98 52.09 22.69
CA ILE A 44 11.79 51.61 23.81
C ILE A 44 12.35 50.21 23.49
N LEU A 45 13.63 50.01 23.83
CA LEU A 45 14.27 48.70 23.92
C LEU A 45 14.44 48.35 25.41
N HIS A 46 13.53 47.55 25.95
CA HIS A 46 13.56 47.10 27.33
C HIS A 46 14.44 45.86 27.47
N THR A 47 15.54 45.96 28.22
CA THR A 47 16.45 44.83 28.50
C THR A 47 16.54 44.49 30.00
N GLY A 48 15.97 45.33 30.86
CA GLY A 48 16.02 45.18 32.31
C GLY A 48 14.77 44.51 32.90
N GLN A 49 14.30 45.05 34.03
CA GLN A 49 13.10 44.57 34.73
C GLN A 49 12.09 45.70 34.93
N ILE A 50 10.87 45.53 34.43
CA ILE A 50 9.69 46.34 34.78
C ILE A 50 8.76 45.46 35.62
N GLY A 51 8.36 45.92 36.80
CA GLY A 51 7.57 45.11 37.72
C GLY A 51 6.62 45.89 38.62
N ALA A 52 5.43 45.35 38.84
CA ALA A 52 4.45 45.90 39.79
C ALA A 52 3.76 44.78 40.57
N SER A 53 3.50 45.00 41.86
CA SER A 53 2.71 44.05 42.67
C SER A 53 1.21 44.12 42.34
N GLY A 54 0.74 45.26 41.85
CA GLY A 54 -0.60 45.47 41.31
C GLY A 54 -0.60 45.44 39.77
N ASP A 55 -1.26 46.43 39.18
CA ASP A 55 -1.42 46.53 37.72
C ASP A 55 -0.25 47.28 37.07
N ILE A 56 0.08 46.91 35.82
CA ILE A 56 0.94 47.68 34.92
C ILE A 56 0.12 48.21 33.76
N ASP A 57 0.21 49.51 33.51
CA ASP A 57 -0.31 50.18 32.33
C ASP A 57 0.86 50.82 31.55
N LEU A 58 1.33 50.14 30.51
CA LEU A 58 2.43 50.57 29.68
C LEU A 58 1.91 50.99 28.30
N ARG A 59 2.10 52.27 27.96
CA ARG A 59 1.78 52.81 26.65
C ARG A 59 3.00 53.43 25.99
N THR A 60 3.18 53.15 24.70
CA THR A 60 4.11 53.92 23.86
C THR A 60 3.47 54.22 22.51
N ALA A 61 3.69 55.42 21.97
CA ALA A 61 3.30 55.74 20.59
C ALA A 61 4.27 55.13 19.55
N GLY A 62 5.39 54.55 19.99
CA GLY A 62 6.36 53.87 19.14
C GLY A 62 6.39 52.35 19.33
N THR A 63 7.53 51.74 19.03
CA THR A 63 7.78 50.31 19.21
C THR A 63 8.16 50.00 20.65
N PHE A 64 7.52 48.99 21.24
CA PHE A 64 7.94 48.35 22.48
C PHE A 64 8.70 47.06 22.14
N SER A 65 10.03 47.13 22.10
CA SER A 65 10.90 45.96 21.97
C SER A 65 11.32 45.48 23.35
N ASN A 66 11.00 44.22 23.67
CA ASN A 66 11.30 43.61 24.96
C ASN A 66 12.28 42.45 24.80
N ALA A 67 13.45 42.59 25.41
CA ALA A 67 14.45 41.55 25.61
C ALA A 67 14.69 41.24 27.10
N GLY A 68 13.92 41.86 28.01
CA GLY A 68 13.99 41.70 29.45
C GLY A 68 12.70 41.13 30.05
N ALA A 69 12.42 41.47 31.31
CA ALA A 69 11.25 40.98 32.04
C ALA A 69 10.25 42.10 32.32
N VAL A 70 8.97 41.85 32.02
CA VAL A 70 7.82 42.69 32.41
C VAL A 70 6.81 41.83 33.18
N GLY A 71 6.56 42.18 34.44
CA GLY A 71 5.72 41.38 35.33
C GLY A 71 4.73 42.19 36.16
N ALA A 72 3.43 41.90 36.03
CA ALA A 72 2.38 42.47 36.88
C ALA A 72 1.79 41.42 37.81
N GLY A 73 1.59 41.72 39.09
CA GLY A 73 0.83 40.85 39.99
C GLY A 73 -0.65 40.77 39.61
N GLY A 74 -1.20 41.86 39.09
CA GLY A 74 -2.57 41.94 38.55
C GLY A 74 -2.60 41.89 37.03
N THR A 75 -3.05 42.98 36.41
CA THR A 75 -3.17 43.14 34.96
C THR A 75 -1.94 43.82 34.38
N LEU A 76 -1.33 43.23 33.35
CA LEU A 76 -0.41 43.93 32.45
C LEU A 76 -1.19 44.36 31.21
N MET A 77 -1.45 45.65 31.10
CA MET A 77 -1.95 46.29 29.89
C MET A 77 -0.80 46.94 29.14
N LEU A 78 -0.57 46.50 27.91
CA LEU A 78 0.49 46.99 27.03
C LEU A 78 -0.13 47.46 25.71
N THR A 79 -0.04 48.75 25.43
CA THR A 79 -0.44 49.34 24.14
C THR A 79 0.74 50.00 23.46
N ALA A 80 1.06 49.59 22.24
CA ALA A 80 2.15 50.17 21.46
C ALA A 80 1.77 50.31 19.98
N ALA A 81 2.54 51.08 19.21
CA ALA A 81 2.45 51.00 17.75
C ALA A 81 2.86 49.60 17.28
N THR A 82 4.00 49.12 17.78
CA THR A 82 4.51 47.75 17.60
C THR A 82 4.87 47.13 18.94
N ILE A 83 4.56 45.85 19.14
CA ILE A 83 5.05 45.03 20.25
C ILE A 83 5.97 43.97 19.67
N ASP A 84 7.24 43.98 20.08
CA ASP A 84 8.25 42.98 19.71
C ASP A 84 8.81 42.33 20.98
N ASN A 85 8.23 41.19 21.37
CA ASN A 85 8.74 40.39 22.48
C ASN A 85 9.80 39.41 21.96
N GLN A 86 11.07 39.79 22.11
CA GLN A 86 12.22 39.07 21.59
C GLN A 86 12.44 37.74 22.31
N ALA A 87 13.35 36.90 21.80
CA ALA A 87 13.55 35.54 22.30
C ALA A 87 13.84 35.44 23.81
N SER A 88 14.55 36.42 24.39
CA SER A 88 14.81 36.51 25.84
C SER A 88 13.72 37.25 26.62
N GLY A 89 12.79 37.89 25.93
CA GLY A 89 11.73 38.71 26.51
C GLY A 89 10.66 37.87 27.21
N SER A 90 10.15 38.40 28.32
CA SER A 90 8.99 37.85 29.01
C SER A 90 7.96 38.92 29.36
N LEU A 91 6.68 38.62 29.08
CA LEU A 91 5.51 39.38 29.49
C LEU A 91 4.64 38.47 30.36
N VAL A 92 4.55 38.78 31.66
CA VAL A 92 3.88 37.90 32.64
C VAL A 92 2.91 38.70 33.51
N GLY A 93 1.78 38.09 33.84
CA GLY A 93 0.88 38.60 34.88
C GLY A 93 -0.38 37.76 35.05
N THR A 94 -1.22 38.09 36.02
CA THR A 94 -2.48 37.37 36.20
C THR A 94 -3.40 37.57 34.99
N THR A 95 -3.51 38.81 34.50
CA THR A 95 -4.21 39.12 33.26
C THR A 95 -3.30 39.87 32.31
N LEU A 96 -3.23 39.47 31.04
CA LEU A 96 -2.51 40.16 29.99
C LEU A 96 -3.49 40.77 28.99
N LYS A 97 -3.35 42.07 28.70
CA LYS A 97 -4.09 42.78 27.65
C LYS A 97 -3.10 43.48 26.74
N LEU A 98 -2.78 42.84 25.62
CA LEU A 98 -1.72 43.28 24.74
C LEU A 98 -2.32 43.77 23.41
N LYS A 99 -1.96 44.99 23.00
CA LYS A 99 -2.50 45.61 21.81
C LYS A 99 -1.43 46.37 21.03
N ALA A 100 -1.09 45.88 19.84
CA ALA A 100 -0.40 46.65 18.83
C ALA A 100 -1.42 47.42 17.98
N THR A 101 -1.12 48.69 17.71
CA THR A 101 -2.04 49.60 17.00
C THR A 101 -1.71 49.77 15.53
N ASP A 102 -0.48 49.48 15.11
CA ASP A 102 -0.14 49.41 13.69
C ASP A 102 -0.60 48.09 13.06
N VAL A 103 -0.77 48.12 11.73
CA VAL A 103 -1.44 47.07 10.96
C VAL A 103 -0.68 45.73 10.84
N HIS A 104 0.57 45.63 11.29
CA HIS A 104 1.43 44.44 11.08
C HIS A 104 2.30 44.04 12.28
N THR A 105 1.96 44.45 13.51
CA THR A 105 3.02 44.76 14.47
C THR A 105 2.91 44.13 15.85
N PHE A 106 2.36 42.93 15.98
CA PHE A 106 2.58 42.10 17.15
C PHE A 106 3.50 40.93 16.81
N ILE A 107 4.68 40.86 17.45
CA ILE A 107 5.68 39.84 17.22
C ILE A 107 6.09 39.24 18.55
N ASN A 108 6.00 37.91 18.66
CA ASN A 108 6.45 37.15 19.80
C ASN A 108 7.44 36.07 19.37
N ARG A 109 8.65 36.14 19.93
CA ARG A 109 9.66 35.08 19.96
C ARG A 109 10.00 34.65 21.39
N GLY A 110 9.58 35.43 22.39
CA GLY A 110 9.80 35.18 23.81
C GLY A 110 8.64 34.45 24.48
N LEU A 111 8.50 34.69 25.78
CA LEU A 111 7.42 34.16 26.62
C LEU A 111 6.33 35.20 26.84
N ILE A 112 5.08 34.78 26.67
CA ILE A 112 3.87 35.46 27.14
C ILE A 112 3.12 34.45 27.99
N ASP A 113 2.89 34.73 29.27
CA ASP A 113 2.22 33.79 30.19
C ASP A 113 1.36 34.53 31.21
N GLY A 114 0.08 34.17 31.28
CA GLY A 114 -0.83 34.68 32.29
C GLY A 114 -2.04 33.79 32.49
N VAL A 115 -2.86 34.02 33.52
CA VAL A 115 -4.09 33.23 33.70
C VAL A 115 -5.08 33.54 32.58
N ASN A 116 -5.31 34.83 32.31
CA ASN A 116 -6.13 35.28 31.19
C ASN A 116 -5.31 36.15 30.25
N THR A 117 -5.14 35.72 29.00
CA THR A 117 -4.33 36.42 28.00
C THR A 117 -5.22 36.86 26.84
N VAL A 118 -5.27 38.17 26.60
CA VAL A 118 -5.96 38.78 25.46
C VAL A 118 -4.95 39.52 24.59
N ILE A 119 -4.87 39.14 23.32
CA ILE A 119 -4.06 39.81 22.30
C ILE A 119 -4.99 40.32 21.21
N GLU A 120 -4.98 41.62 20.96
CA GLU A 120 -5.78 42.24 19.89
C GLU A 120 -4.89 43.11 19.02
N SER A 121 -4.64 42.69 17.77
CA SER A 121 -3.76 43.40 16.83
C SER A 121 -4.10 42.97 15.41
N SER A 122 -3.88 43.83 14.41
CA SER A 122 -4.19 43.48 13.01
C SER A 122 -3.45 42.22 12.54
N THR A 123 -2.17 42.08 12.87
CA THR A 123 -1.40 40.85 12.66
C THR A 123 -0.72 40.42 13.94
N VAL A 124 -0.85 39.14 14.28
CA VAL A 124 -0.18 38.50 15.41
C VAL A 124 0.77 37.43 14.87
N ASN A 125 2.06 37.62 15.10
CA ASN A 125 3.11 36.69 14.70
C ASN A 125 3.72 36.03 15.94
N ASN A 126 3.41 34.76 16.17
CA ASN A 126 4.14 33.91 17.11
C ASN A 126 5.14 33.09 16.28
N LEU A 127 6.43 33.38 16.43
CA LEU A 127 7.47 32.90 15.52
C LEU A 127 8.55 32.15 16.28
N GLY A 128 9.12 31.12 15.65
CA GLY A 128 10.33 30.47 16.14
C GLY A 128 10.19 29.91 17.54
N THR A 129 10.88 30.54 18.50
CA THR A 129 10.86 30.18 19.93
C THR A 129 9.66 30.74 20.71
N GLY A 130 8.75 31.43 20.03
CA GLY A 130 7.59 32.10 20.62
C GLY A 130 6.68 31.15 21.39
N ARG A 131 6.36 31.53 22.62
CA ARG A 131 5.44 30.81 23.50
C ARG A 131 4.38 31.76 24.03
N ILE A 132 3.11 31.41 23.81
CA ILE A 132 1.95 32.11 24.36
C ILE A 132 1.17 31.11 25.19
N TYR A 133 1.15 31.33 26.51
CA TYR A 133 0.53 30.46 27.49
C TYR A 133 -0.55 31.19 28.29
N GLY A 134 -1.53 30.42 28.72
CA GLY A 134 -2.43 30.83 29.77
C GLY A 134 -3.52 29.82 30.08
N ASP A 135 -4.42 30.14 30.99
CA ASP A 135 -5.58 29.28 31.27
C ASP A 135 -6.65 29.55 30.22
N ASN A 136 -6.97 30.83 30.03
CA ASN A 136 -7.82 31.30 28.94
C ASN A 136 -7.01 32.21 28.03
N ILE A 137 -6.99 31.90 26.74
CA ILE A 137 -6.36 32.74 25.72
C ILE A 137 -7.45 33.19 24.74
N ALA A 138 -7.46 34.49 24.43
CA ALA A 138 -8.25 35.07 23.35
C ALA A 138 -7.34 35.88 22.41
N ILE A 139 -7.34 35.54 21.12
CA ILE A 139 -6.55 36.26 20.10
C ILE A 139 -7.51 36.83 19.06
N GLY A 140 -7.53 38.15 18.95
CA GLY A 140 -8.28 38.89 17.93
C GLY A 140 -7.32 39.49 16.91
N ALA A 141 -7.41 39.07 15.64
CA ALA A 141 -6.56 39.57 14.57
C ALA A 141 -7.25 39.56 13.21
N ASP A 142 -6.66 40.20 12.19
CA ASP A 142 -6.99 39.84 10.81
C ASP A 142 -6.16 38.64 10.35
N VAL A 143 -4.89 38.57 10.76
CA VAL A 143 -3.97 37.46 10.45
C VAL A 143 -3.27 36.98 11.72
N LEU A 144 -3.37 35.68 12.02
CA LEU A 144 -2.60 35.00 13.05
C LEU A 144 -1.60 34.04 12.38
N ASN A 145 -0.30 34.27 12.59
CA ASN A 145 0.77 33.39 12.14
C ASN A 145 1.40 32.70 13.35
N ASN A 146 1.36 31.36 13.39
CA ASN A 146 2.09 30.51 14.31
C ASN A 146 3.06 29.65 13.47
N GLN A 147 4.23 30.21 13.19
CA GLN A 147 5.14 29.69 12.16
C GLN A 147 6.56 29.47 12.68
N ALA A 148 7.16 28.34 12.32
CA ALA A 148 8.55 28.06 12.63
C ALA A 148 9.51 29.10 12.03
N GLU A 149 10.61 29.33 12.72
CA GLU A 149 11.66 30.24 12.27
C GLU A 149 13.02 29.56 12.40
N THR A 150 13.85 29.71 11.36
CA THR A 150 15.24 29.25 11.37
C THR A 150 16.16 30.42 11.66
N VAL A 151 16.81 30.41 12.82
CA VAL A 151 17.79 31.42 13.22
C VAL A 151 19.13 30.72 13.45
N ASN A 152 20.19 31.18 12.78
CA ASN A 152 21.52 30.58 12.87
C ASN A 152 21.56 29.07 12.58
N GLY A 153 20.75 28.61 11.63
CA GLY A 153 20.66 27.19 11.25
C GLY A 153 19.83 26.32 12.19
N VAL A 154 19.26 26.88 13.26
CA VAL A 154 18.37 26.17 14.19
C VAL A 154 16.93 26.55 13.89
N THR A 155 16.12 25.57 13.47
CA THR A 155 14.67 25.74 13.32
C THR A 155 13.98 25.51 14.65
N SER A 156 13.16 26.47 15.08
CA SER A 156 12.28 26.33 16.26
C SER A 156 10.83 26.53 15.84
N ALA A 157 9.91 25.77 16.43
CA ALA A 157 8.49 25.86 16.17
C ALA A 157 7.73 26.50 17.36
N PRO A 158 6.83 27.46 17.11
CA PRO A 158 6.19 28.22 18.16
C PRO A 158 4.95 27.51 18.74
N VAL A 159 4.60 27.88 19.96
CA VAL A 159 3.47 27.29 20.71
C VAL A 159 2.50 28.37 21.17
N ILE A 160 1.21 28.13 20.93
CA ILE A 160 0.08 28.80 21.57
C ILE A 160 -0.68 27.73 22.34
N ALA A 161 -0.73 27.81 23.67
CA ALA A 161 -1.35 26.76 24.48
C ALA A 161 -2.18 27.31 25.65
N ALA A 162 -3.46 26.91 25.70
CA ALA A 162 -4.38 27.26 26.77
C ALA A 162 -4.68 26.06 27.70
N ARG A 163 -4.64 26.24 29.02
CA ARG A 163 -4.93 25.19 30.02
C ARG A 163 -6.43 24.94 30.24
N ASN A 164 -7.31 25.84 29.78
CA ASN A 164 -8.75 25.72 29.90
C ASN A 164 -9.49 26.03 28.60
N ARG A 165 -9.25 27.19 27.96
CA ARG A 165 -9.95 27.54 26.73
C ARG A 165 -9.14 28.45 25.81
N LEU A 166 -9.19 28.15 24.52
CA LEU A 166 -8.59 28.98 23.46
C LEU A 166 -9.66 29.51 22.51
N ASP A 167 -9.80 30.83 22.41
CA ASP A 167 -10.67 31.50 21.45
C ASP A 167 -9.81 32.29 20.44
N ILE A 168 -9.90 31.96 19.16
CA ILE A 168 -9.21 32.68 18.08
C ILE A 168 -10.26 33.32 17.18
N GLY A 169 -10.29 34.65 17.16
CA GLY A 169 -11.06 35.45 16.22
C GLY A 169 -10.12 36.05 15.18
N ALA A 170 -9.91 35.35 14.07
CA ALA A 170 -9.00 35.80 13.01
C ALA A 170 -9.56 35.59 11.60
N GLY A 171 -9.29 36.54 10.71
CA GLY A 171 -9.61 36.42 9.30
C GLY A 171 -8.82 35.30 8.60
N VAL A 172 -7.53 35.16 8.90
CA VAL A 172 -6.66 34.07 8.43
C VAL A 172 -5.86 33.52 9.60
N VAL A 173 -5.84 32.20 9.74
CA VAL A 173 -4.98 31.50 10.71
C VAL A 173 -3.98 30.64 9.94
N ASN A 174 -2.69 30.89 10.11
CA ASN A 174 -1.61 30.10 9.54
C ASN A 174 -0.86 29.39 10.66
N ASN A 175 -0.86 28.07 10.65
CA ASN A 175 -0.08 27.21 11.52
C ASN A 175 0.79 26.31 10.65
N SER A 176 2.12 26.35 10.82
CA SER A 176 3.02 25.63 9.91
C SER A 176 4.26 25.06 10.60
N GLU A 177 4.82 24.01 9.99
CA GLU A 177 6.15 23.47 10.30
C GLU A 177 6.34 23.12 11.79
N HIS A 178 5.55 22.18 12.30
CA HIS A 178 5.50 21.76 13.71
C HIS A 178 4.98 22.82 14.70
N GLY A 179 4.45 23.95 14.22
CA GLY A 179 3.72 24.91 15.05
C GLY A 179 2.57 24.23 15.80
N LEU A 180 2.41 24.57 17.08
CA LEU A 180 1.37 24.01 17.94
C LEU A 180 0.38 25.09 18.36
N ILE A 181 -0.89 24.87 18.03
CA ILE A 181 -2.05 25.58 18.61
C ILE A 181 -2.80 24.55 19.46
N TYR A 182 -2.85 24.76 20.77
CA TYR A 182 -3.34 23.74 21.71
C TYR A 182 -4.29 24.30 22.76
N SER A 183 -5.31 23.52 23.12
CA SER A 183 -6.10 23.72 24.33
C SER A 183 -6.33 22.40 25.06
N VAL A 184 -6.15 22.41 26.38
CA VAL A 184 -6.55 21.28 27.24
C VAL A 184 -8.08 21.17 27.34
N GLY A 185 -8.80 22.28 27.22
CA GLY A 185 -10.26 22.26 27.18
C GLY A 185 -10.77 22.58 25.78
N ASP A 186 -11.77 23.45 25.71
CA ASP A 186 -12.42 23.77 24.43
C ASP A 186 -11.61 24.78 23.62
N MET A 187 -11.65 24.62 22.30
CA MET A 187 -11.10 25.58 21.34
C MET A 187 -12.17 26.05 20.37
N ALA A 188 -12.23 27.36 20.14
CA ALA A 188 -13.08 27.96 19.12
C ALA A 188 -12.25 28.84 18.18
N ILE A 189 -12.42 28.65 16.88
CA ILE A 189 -11.81 29.47 15.82
C ILE A 189 -12.92 30.04 14.94
N GLY A 190 -12.92 31.36 14.78
CA GLY A 190 -13.87 32.12 13.96
C GLY A 190 -13.22 33.37 13.38
N GLY A 191 -14.01 34.24 12.75
CA GLY A 191 -13.51 35.42 12.05
C GLY A 191 -13.18 36.63 12.93
N ALA A 192 -13.73 36.70 14.14
CA ALA A 192 -13.55 37.81 15.07
C ALA A 192 -13.76 37.36 16.52
N LEU A 193 -13.41 38.22 17.48
CA LEU A 193 -13.79 38.07 18.89
C LEU A 193 -15.03 38.92 19.20
N ASP A 194 -15.94 38.40 20.02
CA ASP A 194 -17.07 39.16 20.55
C ASP A 194 -16.67 40.02 21.77
N ALA A 195 -17.65 40.72 22.37
CA ALA A 195 -17.44 41.54 23.56
C ALA A 195 -16.94 40.74 24.79
N ASN A 196 -17.25 39.43 24.85
CA ASN A 196 -16.83 38.50 25.90
C ASN A 196 -15.52 37.78 25.55
N LYS A 197 -14.84 38.18 24.46
CA LYS A 197 -13.61 37.57 23.96
C LYS A 197 -13.79 36.11 23.55
N LYS A 198 -14.97 35.76 23.02
CA LYS A 198 -15.27 34.48 22.38
C LYS A 198 -15.18 34.58 20.87
N ALA A 199 -14.67 33.53 20.23
CA ALA A 199 -14.61 33.47 18.78
C ALA A 199 -16.03 33.48 18.18
N THR A 200 -16.23 34.30 17.15
CA THR A 200 -17.49 34.47 16.43
C THR A 200 -17.24 34.77 14.96
N GLY A 201 -18.29 34.71 14.14
CA GLY A 201 -18.19 34.85 12.69
C GLY A 201 -17.35 33.74 12.04
N SER A 202 -17.15 33.85 10.74
CA SER A 202 -16.38 32.87 9.96
C SER A 202 -15.02 33.46 9.58
N ALA A 203 -13.94 32.74 9.86
CA ALA A 203 -12.64 33.05 9.29
C ALA A 203 -12.72 32.94 7.76
N ARG A 204 -11.84 33.61 7.03
CA ARG A 204 -11.71 33.38 5.58
C ARG A 204 -11.01 32.04 5.34
N GLU A 205 -9.86 31.85 5.98
CA GLU A 205 -9.01 30.68 5.78
C GLU A 205 -8.32 30.23 7.07
N ILE A 206 -8.23 28.91 7.23
CA ILE A 206 -7.37 28.26 8.23
C ILE A 206 -6.43 27.34 7.48
N ASN A 207 -5.12 27.59 7.59
CA ASN A 207 -4.07 26.85 6.95
C ASN A 207 -3.24 26.14 8.02
N ASN A 208 -3.32 24.81 8.06
CA ASN A 208 -2.53 23.96 8.93
C ASN A 208 -1.65 23.05 8.09
N SER A 209 -0.35 23.36 8.00
CA SER A 209 0.58 22.67 7.09
C SER A 209 1.70 22.01 7.86
N SER A 210 1.72 20.66 7.91
CA SER A 210 2.71 19.89 8.69
C SER A 210 2.83 20.39 10.13
N ALA A 211 1.69 20.73 10.73
CA ALA A 211 1.58 21.38 12.03
C ALA A 211 0.36 20.86 12.78
N THR A 212 0.20 21.24 14.06
CA THR A 212 -0.86 20.69 14.92
C THR A 212 -1.79 21.77 15.46
N ILE A 213 -3.09 21.58 15.26
CA ILE A 213 -4.17 22.27 15.98
C ILE A 213 -4.90 21.20 16.81
N ASN A 214 -4.85 21.28 18.14
CA ASN A 214 -5.44 20.26 19.01
C ASN A 214 -6.26 20.88 20.15
N ALA A 215 -7.48 20.39 20.36
CA ALA A 215 -8.26 20.65 21.56
C ALA A 215 -8.54 19.32 22.28
N ASP A 216 -8.11 19.13 23.52
CA ASP A 216 -8.48 17.90 24.24
C ASP A 216 -9.97 17.91 24.65
N GLY A 217 -10.60 19.09 24.72
CA GLY A 217 -12.05 19.26 24.76
C GLY A 217 -12.68 19.30 23.37
N ASN A 218 -13.74 20.09 23.22
CA ASN A 218 -14.43 20.28 21.94
C ASN A 218 -13.67 21.27 21.05
N LEU A 219 -13.63 21.00 19.75
CA LEU A 219 -13.09 21.91 18.74
C LEU A 219 -14.22 22.45 17.87
N SER A 220 -14.41 23.77 17.87
CA SER A 220 -15.34 24.44 16.96
C SER A 220 -14.57 25.35 16.00
N ILE A 221 -14.73 25.13 14.70
CA ILE A 221 -14.12 25.94 13.66
C ILE A 221 -15.21 26.45 12.72
N ALA A 222 -15.26 27.77 12.55
CA ALA A 222 -16.04 28.45 11.52
C ALA A 222 -15.11 29.15 10.52
N ALA A 223 -15.09 28.71 9.26
CA ALA A 223 -14.20 29.26 8.24
C ALA A 223 -14.75 29.13 6.81
N GLY A 224 -14.31 29.97 5.87
CA GLY A 224 -14.57 29.78 4.44
C GLY A 224 -13.89 28.50 3.93
N SER A 225 -12.59 28.39 4.18
CA SER A 225 -11.78 27.22 3.85
C SER A 225 -10.94 26.76 5.04
N ILE A 226 -10.86 25.45 5.25
CA ILE A 226 -9.89 24.80 6.14
C ILE A 226 -8.97 23.96 5.28
N ASN A 227 -7.67 24.26 5.29
CA ASN A 227 -6.64 23.56 4.53
C ASN A 227 -5.71 22.84 5.50
N ASN A 228 -5.78 21.52 5.53
CA ASN A 228 -4.89 20.66 6.30
C ASN A 228 -3.98 19.88 5.34
N THR A 229 -2.69 20.21 5.35
CA THR A 229 -1.75 19.77 4.30
C THR A 229 -0.49 19.15 4.87
N ASN A 230 0.10 18.25 4.09
CA ASN A 230 1.39 17.63 4.35
C ASN A 230 2.41 18.24 3.40
N ALA A 231 3.17 19.24 3.88
CA ALA A 231 4.15 19.96 3.07
C ALA A 231 5.38 19.12 2.72
N HIS A 232 5.62 18.02 3.44
CA HIS A 232 6.80 17.17 3.29
C HIS A 232 6.48 15.77 2.74
N LEU A 233 5.38 15.64 2.01
CA LEU A 233 5.03 14.41 1.33
C LEU A 233 5.95 14.20 0.12
N GLU A 234 6.75 13.15 0.17
CA GLU A 234 7.61 12.74 -0.95
C GLU A 234 7.26 11.32 -1.38
N THR A 235 7.26 11.10 -2.69
CA THR A 235 7.02 9.79 -3.30
C THR A 235 8.11 9.46 -4.31
N THR A 236 8.44 8.18 -4.44
CA THR A 236 9.33 7.68 -5.50
C THR A 236 8.75 6.43 -6.14
N ASP A 237 9.12 6.16 -7.38
CA ASP A 237 8.80 4.90 -8.04
C ASP A 237 9.80 3.83 -7.62
N GLN A 238 9.31 2.77 -6.99
CA GLN A 238 10.09 1.62 -6.57
C GLN A 238 9.78 0.42 -7.47
N THR A 239 10.82 -0.16 -8.07
CA THR A 239 10.73 -1.39 -8.85
C THR A 239 11.01 -2.60 -7.95
N GLY A 240 10.08 -3.54 -7.91
CA GLY A 240 10.25 -4.80 -7.19
C GLY A 240 11.23 -5.75 -7.88
N PRO A 241 11.56 -6.90 -7.27
CA PRO A 241 12.31 -7.94 -7.96
C PRO A 241 11.50 -8.43 -9.16
N GLY A 242 12.17 -8.65 -10.29
CA GLY A 242 11.54 -9.14 -11.49
C GLY A 242 11.11 -10.60 -11.37
N ASN A 243 9.94 -10.92 -11.93
CA ASN A 243 9.46 -12.29 -12.03
C ASN A 243 9.85 -12.85 -13.40
N ARG A 244 10.60 -13.95 -13.44
CA ARG A 244 10.87 -14.64 -14.72
C ARG A 244 9.56 -15.18 -15.27
N ILE A 245 9.27 -14.87 -16.54
CA ILE A 245 8.11 -15.35 -17.26
C ILE A 245 8.55 -16.17 -18.46
N VAL A 246 7.91 -17.32 -18.65
CA VAL A 246 8.11 -18.15 -19.84
C VAL A 246 6.76 -18.26 -20.55
N SER A 247 6.77 -18.06 -21.86
CA SER A 247 5.58 -18.17 -22.71
C SER A 247 5.91 -18.87 -24.01
N PHE A 248 4.90 -19.50 -24.60
CA PHE A 248 5.02 -20.23 -25.85
C PHE A 248 4.23 -19.54 -26.95
N ARG A 249 4.69 -19.70 -28.19
CA ARG A 249 3.93 -19.32 -29.37
C ARG A 249 4.03 -20.40 -30.42
N VAL A 250 2.89 -20.94 -30.80
CA VAL A 250 2.81 -21.91 -31.91
C VAL A 250 3.09 -21.19 -33.23
N ASN A 251 3.82 -21.84 -34.14
CA ASN A 251 4.11 -21.28 -35.46
C ASN A 251 2.79 -20.96 -36.22
N GLY A 252 2.71 -19.78 -36.82
CA GLY A 252 1.50 -19.28 -37.51
C GLY A 252 0.41 -18.71 -36.60
N SER A 253 0.50 -18.84 -35.27
CA SER A 253 -0.41 -18.19 -34.32
C SER A 253 0.10 -16.79 -33.94
N SER A 254 -0.79 -15.86 -33.59
CA SER A 254 -0.43 -14.59 -32.93
C SER A 254 -0.55 -14.65 -31.41
N GLN A 255 -1.06 -15.75 -30.85
CA GLN A 255 -1.34 -15.89 -29.43
C GLN A 255 -0.10 -16.36 -28.67
N LEU A 256 0.21 -15.66 -27.58
CA LEU A 256 1.13 -16.14 -26.54
C LEU A 256 0.37 -17.02 -25.55
N LEU A 257 0.96 -18.16 -25.24
CA LEU A 257 0.46 -19.15 -24.31
C LEU A 257 1.31 -19.10 -23.04
N ASP A 258 0.67 -18.98 -21.88
CA ASP A 258 1.38 -19.05 -20.60
C ASP A 258 2.08 -20.42 -20.45
N SER A 259 3.22 -20.44 -19.76
CA SER A 259 3.99 -21.65 -19.48
C SER A 259 3.17 -22.82 -18.89
N LYS A 260 2.09 -22.55 -18.16
CA LYS A 260 1.23 -23.57 -17.54
C LYS A 260 0.12 -24.07 -18.45
N SER A 261 -0.07 -23.46 -19.61
CA SER A 261 -1.14 -23.79 -20.55
C SER A 261 -0.76 -24.86 -21.58
N ALA A 262 0.48 -25.37 -21.53
CA ALA A 262 0.99 -26.40 -22.42
C ALA A 262 2.11 -27.20 -21.74
N TRP A 263 2.47 -28.35 -22.31
CA TRP A 263 3.60 -29.15 -21.84
C TRP A 263 4.71 -29.24 -22.90
N LEU A 264 5.97 -29.17 -22.45
CA LEU A 264 7.12 -29.60 -23.25
C LEU A 264 7.28 -31.11 -23.07
N TYR A 265 6.89 -31.86 -24.10
CA TYR A 265 6.75 -33.31 -24.04
C TYR A 265 7.69 -33.98 -25.04
N ASN A 266 8.53 -34.90 -24.57
CA ASN A 266 9.37 -35.72 -25.43
C ASN A 266 8.60 -36.96 -25.91
N ARG A 267 8.41 -37.10 -27.23
CA ARG A 267 7.65 -38.22 -27.81
C ARG A 267 8.31 -39.60 -27.61
N GLY A 268 9.64 -39.66 -27.56
CA GLY A 268 10.37 -40.92 -27.44
C GLY A 268 10.42 -41.43 -26.00
N SER A 269 10.88 -40.58 -25.07
CA SER A 269 11.05 -40.97 -23.66
C SER A 269 9.77 -40.87 -22.84
N GLY A 270 8.80 -40.04 -23.26
CA GLY A 270 7.65 -39.69 -22.47
C GLY A 270 7.91 -38.58 -21.44
N GLU A 271 9.13 -38.03 -21.41
CA GLU A 271 9.55 -36.99 -20.47
C GLU A 271 8.73 -35.71 -20.60
N ILE A 272 8.49 -35.07 -19.46
CA ILE A 272 7.89 -33.73 -19.39
C ILE A 272 8.89 -32.79 -18.74
N LEU A 273 9.19 -31.72 -19.47
CA LEU A 273 10.10 -30.69 -19.01
C LEU A 273 9.31 -29.47 -18.53
N ASP A 274 9.71 -28.95 -17.37
CA ASP A 274 9.19 -27.67 -16.88
C ASP A 274 9.63 -26.54 -17.82
N ALA A 275 8.68 -25.67 -18.19
CA ALA A 275 8.92 -24.56 -19.11
C ALA A 275 10.09 -23.66 -18.67
N SER A 276 10.29 -23.47 -17.36
CA SER A 276 11.40 -22.67 -16.84
C SER A 276 12.78 -23.31 -17.07
N ASN A 277 12.81 -24.62 -17.32
CA ASN A 277 14.02 -25.38 -17.60
C ASN A 277 14.12 -25.79 -19.08
N TRP A 278 13.43 -25.10 -20.00
CA TRP A 278 13.39 -25.44 -21.42
C TRP A 278 14.76 -25.64 -22.08
N ARG A 279 15.82 -25.01 -21.57
CA ARG A 279 17.20 -25.19 -22.07
C ARG A 279 17.73 -26.62 -21.92
N ALA A 280 17.18 -27.41 -21.00
CA ALA A 280 17.53 -28.81 -20.83
C ALA A 280 17.10 -29.68 -22.03
N MET A 281 16.25 -29.16 -22.93
CA MET A 281 15.97 -29.84 -24.20
C MET A 281 17.22 -30.02 -25.07
N GLY A 282 18.21 -29.12 -24.97
CA GLY A 282 19.42 -29.20 -25.79
C GLY A 282 19.12 -29.19 -27.28
N ASP A 283 19.72 -30.11 -28.01
CA ASP A 283 19.55 -30.38 -29.45
C ASP A 283 18.56 -31.54 -29.73
N GLU A 284 17.75 -31.94 -28.76
CA GLU A 284 16.76 -33.03 -28.91
C GLU A 284 15.55 -32.61 -29.75
N ASP A 285 15.42 -33.23 -30.92
CA ASP A 285 14.34 -32.96 -31.90
C ASP A 285 13.00 -33.61 -31.56
N ASN A 286 12.93 -34.49 -30.55
CA ASN A 286 11.71 -35.22 -30.18
C ASN A 286 10.78 -34.49 -29.21
N TYR A 287 11.19 -33.33 -28.70
CA TYR A 287 10.30 -32.49 -27.91
C TYR A 287 9.16 -31.90 -28.76
N ARG A 288 8.00 -31.74 -28.14
CA ARG A 288 6.80 -31.15 -28.72
C ARG A 288 6.15 -30.22 -27.72
N LEU A 289 5.53 -29.16 -28.22
CA LEU A 289 4.59 -28.37 -27.43
C LEU A 289 3.22 -29.03 -27.51
N LEU A 290 2.78 -29.64 -26.42
CA LEU A 290 1.49 -30.30 -26.31
C LEU A 290 0.46 -29.37 -25.65
N LEU A 291 -0.59 -29.01 -26.38
CA LEU A 291 -1.72 -28.23 -25.84
C LEU A 291 -2.75 -29.15 -25.15
N PRO A 292 -3.53 -28.67 -24.17
CA PRO A 292 -4.58 -29.45 -23.50
C PRO A 292 -5.71 -29.88 -24.44
N SER A 293 -6.50 -30.86 -23.98
CA SER A 293 -7.66 -31.39 -24.72
C SER A 293 -8.90 -31.33 -23.86
N ALA A 294 -9.99 -30.76 -24.40
CA ALA A 294 -11.29 -30.80 -23.75
C ALA A 294 -11.89 -32.23 -23.73
N ALA A 295 -11.60 -33.04 -24.75
CA ALA A 295 -12.08 -34.42 -24.85
C ALA A 295 -11.30 -35.39 -23.94
N TYR A 296 -10.05 -35.06 -23.62
CA TYR A 296 -9.16 -35.87 -22.79
C TYR A 296 -8.49 -35.00 -21.71
N PRO A 297 -9.18 -34.75 -20.57
CA PRO A 297 -8.67 -33.93 -19.48
C PRO A 297 -7.35 -34.45 -18.91
N ALA A 298 -6.44 -33.52 -18.58
CA ALA A 298 -5.06 -33.86 -18.20
C ALA A 298 -4.98 -34.63 -16.88
N GLU A 299 -5.93 -34.46 -15.97
CA GLU A 299 -5.99 -35.14 -14.68
C GLU A 299 -6.09 -36.67 -14.84
N ARG A 300 -6.71 -37.12 -15.95
CA ARG A 300 -6.88 -38.55 -16.26
C ARG A 300 -5.96 -39.04 -17.38
N TYR A 301 -5.75 -38.22 -18.41
CA TYR A 301 -5.09 -38.63 -19.65
C TYR A 301 -3.78 -37.87 -19.93
N GLY A 302 -3.36 -36.97 -19.03
CA GLY A 302 -2.24 -36.09 -19.26
C GLY A 302 -0.88 -36.81 -19.34
N PRO A 303 0.13 -36.14 -19.90
CA PRO A 303 1.50 -36.64 -19.85
C PRO A 303 2.02 -36.71 -18.39
N PRO A 304 3.01 -37.56 -18.07
CA PRO A 304 3.92 -38.30 -18.96
C PRO A 304 3.32 -39.60 -19.57
N PHE A 305 2.00 -39.80 -19.49
CA PHE A 305 1.31 -41.00 -19.97
C PHE A 305 1.93 -42.25 -19.33
N ASP A 306 2.19 -42.19 -18.03
CA ASP A 306 2.81 -43.24 -17.20
C ASP A 306 2.05 -44.58 -17.23
N TYR A 307 0.81 -44.56 -17.68
CA TYR A 307 -0.06 -45.71 -17.86
C TYR A 307 0.18 -46.51 -19.17
N SER A 308 1.07 -46.05 -20.06
CA SER A 308 1.44 -46.77 -21.29
C SER A 308 2.65 -47.69 -21.09
N ARG A 309 2.57 -48.93 -21.61
CA ARG A 309 3.62 -49.95 -21.60
C ARG A 309 4.12 -50.22 -23.02
N GLY A 310 5.41 -50.55 -23.19
CA GLY A 310 5.99 -50.91 -24.50
C GLY A 310 6.62 -49.74 -25.25
N ALA A 311 7.18 -50.03 -26.43
CA ALA A 311 7.90 -49.05 -27.24
C ALA A 311 6.95 -47.96 -27.78
N ARG A 312 7.28 -46.70 -27.51
CA ARG A 312 6.53 -45.52 -27.95
C ARG A 312 7.22 -44.95 -29.18
N GLY A 313 6.71 -45.33 -30.36
CA GLY A 313 7.14 -44.73 -31.62
C GLY A 313 6.45 -43.40 -31.85
N ASP A 314 5.71 -43.26 -32.96
CA ASP A 314 4.87 -42.10 -33.24
C ASP A 314 3.57 -42.02 -32.41
N SER A 315 3.53 -42.67 -31.25
CA SER A 315 2.33 -42.79 -30.43
C SER A 315 2.63 -42.44 -28.99
N ALA A 316 1.80 -41.57 -28.39
CA ALA A 316 1.92 -41.19 -27.00
C ALA A 316 1.70 -42.38 -26.05
N VAL A 317 0.78 -43.26 -26.44
CA VAL A 317 0.41 -44.50 -25.76
C VAL A 317 0.54 -45.66 -26.75
N ALA A 318 1.20 -46.75 -26.39
CA ALA A 318 1.33 -47.91 -27.27
C ALA A 318 -0.04 -48.58 -27.48
N ILE A 319 -0.32 -49.07 -28.70
CA ILE A 319 -1.53 -49.88 -28.96
C ILE A 319 -1.52 -51.17 -28.14
N ALA A 320 -2.69 -51.67 -27.76
CA ALA A 320 -2.82 -52.82 -26.88
C ALA A 320 -2.46 -54.15 -27.54
N TYR A 321 -2.87 -54.34 -28.79
CA TYR A 321 -2.65 -55.58 -29.54
C TYR A 321 -2.23 -55.32 -30.98
N THR A 322 -1.13 -55.92 -31.40
CA THR A 322 -0.70 -56.02 -32.79
C THR A 322 -0.77 -57.49 -33.22
N PRO A 323 -1.53 -57.85 -34.26
CA PRO A 323 -1.63 -59.24 -34.69
C PRO A 323 -0.30 -59.76 -35.22
N ALA A 324 -0.09 -61.08 -35.11
CA ALA A 324 1.05 -61.74 -35.73
C ALA A 324 0.94 -61.61 -37.25
N TYR A 325 2.08 -61.43 -37.92
CA TYR A 325 2.13 -61.40 -39.38
C TYR A 325 3.43 -62.06 -39.88
N SER A 326 3.37 -62.63 -41.08
CA SER A 326 4.53 -63.15 -41.79
C SER A 326 4.92 -62.21 -42.91
N GLN A 327 6.20 -61.88 -43.02
CA GLN A 327 6.74 -61.11 -44.13
C GLN A 327 7.37 -62.07 -45.14
N GLY A 328 6.76 -62.21 -46.32
CA GLY A 328 7.13 -63.19 -47.36
C GLY A 328 5.91 -63.97 -47.87
N ALA A 329 6.01 -64.59 -49.06
CA ALA A 329 4.95 -65.42 -49.60
C ALA A 329 4.95 -66.80 -48.91
N MET A 330 3.78 -67.44 -48.79
CA MET A 330 3.69 -68.80 -48.24
C MET A 330 4.50 -69.78 -49.10
N GLY A 331 5.61 -70.29 -48.56
CA GLY A 331 6.51 -71.23 -49.23
C GLY A 331 7.95 -70.74 -49.43
N ASP A 332 8.24 -69.45 -49.17
CA ASP A 332 9.62 -68.95 -49.19
C ASP A 332 10.41 -69.42 -47.95
N ALA A 333 11.64 -69.88 -48.18
CA ALA A 333 12.57 -70.26 -47.12
C ALA A 333 12.98 -69.08 -46.21
N ASP A 334 12.77 -67.84 -46.68
CA ASP A 334 13.17 -66.60 -46.00
C ASP A 334 11.99 -65.86 -45.32
N ALA A 335 10.82 -66.50 -45.18
CA ALA A 335 9.67 -65.89 -44.54
C ALA A 335 9.94 -65.61 -43.05
N VAL A 336 9.95 -64.32 -42.66
CA VAL A 336 10.15 -63.91 -41.27
C VAL A 336 8.80 -63.82 -40.56
N TYR A 337 8.65 -64.61 -39.50
CA TYR A 337 7.45 -64.61 -38.65
C TYR A 337 7.61 -63.61 -37.50
N TYR A 338 6.70 -62.65 -37.44
CA TYR A 338 6.60 -61.70 -36.34
C TYR A 338 5.44 -62.12 -35.42
N PRO A 339 5.73 -62.47 -34.15
CA PRO A 339 4.68 -62.86 -33.21
C PRO A 339 3.78 -61.67 -32.87
N ALA A 340 2.57 -61.96 -32.42
CA ALA A 340 1.65 -60.94 -31.95
C ALA A 340 2.24 -60.21 -30.74
N ILE A 341 2.02 -58.90 -30.66
CA ILE A 341 2.49 -58.05 -29.57
C ILE A 341 1.29 -57.68 -28.71
N ILE A 342 1.37 -57.97 -27.41
CA ILE A 342 0.37 -57.56 -26.41
C ILE A 342 1.08 -56.68 -25.39
N ASN A 343 0.71 -55.39 -25.33
CA ASN A 343 1.39 -54.42 -24.48
C ASN A 343 0.82 -54.32 -23.06
N TYR A 344 -0.42 -54.75 -22.85
CA TYR A 344 -1.13 -54.56 -21.58
C TYR A 344 -1.72 -55.85 -21.03
N LYS A 345 -1.61 -56.00 -19.71
CA LYS A 345 -2.24 -57.05 -18.91
C LYS A 345 -3.59 -56.58 -18.38
N PRO A 346 -4.49 -57.49 -17.97
CA PRO A 346 -5.79 -57.14 -17.41
C PRO A 346 -5.76 -56.15 -16.24
N GLY A 347 -4.71 -56.18 -15.41
CA GLY A 347 -4.57 -55.31 -14.23
C GLY A 347 -3.97 -53.92 -14.51
N ASP A 348 -3.65 -53.58 -15.76
CA ASP A 348 -2.98 -52.31 -16.07
C ASP A 348 -3.91 -51.09 -15.99
N ARG A 349 -3.38 -49.96 -15.53
CA ARG A 349 -4.13 -48.70 -15.38
C ARG A 349 -4.70 -48.17 -16.70
N ILE A 350 -4.17 -48.58 -17.85
CA ILE A 350 -4.66 -48.16 -19.17
C ILE A 350 -6.16 -48.44 -19.36
N TRP A 351 -6.67 -49.56 -18.81
CA TRP A 351 -8.08 -49.96 -18.95
C TRP A 351 -9.01 -48.95 -18.28
N SER A 352 -8.68 -48.54 -17.05
CA SER A 352 -9.45 -47.53 -16.33
C SER A 352 -9.27 -46.14 -16.93
N VAL A 353 -8.07 -45.78 -17.39
CA VAL A 353 -7.83 -44.50 -18.09
C VAL A 353 -8.67 -44.42 -19.36
N MET A 354 -8.64 -45.44 -20.22
CA MET A 354 -9.38 -45.47 -21.48
C MET A 354 -10.88 -45.79 -21.32
N GLY A 355 -11.32 -46.19 -20.12
CA GLY A 355 -12.72 -46.52 -19.83
C GLY A 355 -13.19 -47.77 -20.56
N VAL A 356 -12.30 -48.75 -20.73
CA VAL A 356 -12.58 -50.05 -21.36
C VAL A 356 -12.54 -51.12 -20.28
N THR A 357 -13.55 -52.00 -20.23
CA THR A 357 -13.58 -53.12 -19.29
C THR A 357 -12.42 -54.07 -19.59
N PRO A 358 -11.53 -54.36 -18.62
CA PRO A 358 -10.44 -55.30 -18.84
C PRO A 358 -10.99 -56.72 -19.06
N PRO A 359 -10.30 -57.57 -19.82
CA PRO A 359 -10.66 -58.97 -19.91
C PRO A 359 -10.51 -59.66 -18.54
N ALA A 360 -11.32 -60.69 -18.28
CA ALA A 360 -11.39 -61.33 -16.96
C ALA A 360 -10.07 -62.00 -16.55
N GLU A 361 -9.40 -62.68 -17.49
CA GLU A 361 -8.12 -63.35 -17.28
C GLU A 361 -7.34 -63.46 -18.60
N ASP A 362 -6.02 -63.62 -18.50
CA ASP A 362 -5.20 -64.06 -19.64
C ASP A 362 -5.51 -65.55 -19.88
N PRO A 363 -5.99 -65.94 -21.08
CA PRO A 363 -6.36 -67.32 -21.39
C PRO A 363 -5.16 -68.29 -21.37
N GLY A 364 -3.92 -67.80 -21.27
CA GLY A 364 -2.71 -68.61 -21.25
C GLY A 364 -2.38 -69.24 -22.61
N PRO A 365 -1.33 -70.08 -22.68
CA PRO A 365 -0.98 -70.76 -23.93
C PRO A 365 -2.11 -71.71 -24.35
N GLY A 366 -2.57 -71.58 -25.60
CA GLY A 366 -3.53 -72.51 -26.19
C GLY A 366 -2.95 -73.92 -26.37
N PRO A 367 -3.74 -74.89 -26.85
CA PRO A 367 -3.33 -76.30 -26.98
C PRO A 367 -2.29 -76.57 -28.08
N GLY A 368 -1.60 -75.54 -28.60
CA GLY A 368 -0.65 -75.63 -29.69
C GLY A 368 -1.30 -75.69 -31.08
N SER A 369 -0.48 -75.90 -32.11
CA SER A 369 -0.94 -76.07 -33.49
C SER A 369 -1.89 -77.27 -33.62
N GLU A 370 -2.91 -77.14 -34.46
CA GLU A 370 -3.81 -78.24 -34.82
C GLU A 370 -2.98 -79.49 -35.22
N PRO A 371 -3.25 -80.66 -34.60
CA PRO A 371 -2.59 -81.90 -34.99
C PRO A 371 -2.88 -82.21 -36.46
N ARG A 372 -1.86 -82.17 -37.31
CA ARG A 372 -1.97 -82.56 -38.72
C ARG A 372 -1.47 -83.98 -38.92
N PRO A 373 -2.03 -84.74 -39.89
CA PRO A 373 -1.47 -86.03 -40.28
C PRO A 373 0.02 -85.86 -40.61
N GLY A 374 0.85 -86.70 -40.01
CA GLY A 374 2.28 -86.73 -40.33
C GLY A 374 2.50 -87.43 -41.67
N GLU A 375 3.69 -87.27 -42.24
CA GLU A 375 4.12 -88.01 -43.42
C GLU A 375 5.34 -88.85 -43.03
N ALA A 376 5.26 -90.17 -43.20
CA ALA A 376 6.40 -91.06 -42.99
C ALA A 376 6.95 -91.48 -44.36
N CYS A 377 8.12 -90.94 -44.72
CA CYS A 377 8.78 -91.22 -46.01
C CYS A 377 10.09 -91.97 -45.77
N TYR A 378 10.02 -93.30 -45.72
CA TYR A 378 11.21 -94.17 -45.67
C TYR A 378 11.47 -94.83 -47.05
N GLU A 379 10.41 -95.29 -47.73
CA GLU A 379 10.48 -95.84 -49.11
C GLU A 379 9.33 -95.34 -50.03
N SER A 380 8.15 -95.05 -49.47
CA SER A 380 7.06 -94.30 -50.11
C SER A 380 6.35 -93.46 -49.04
N CYS A 381 5.91 -92.26 -49.39
CA CYS A 381 5.26 -91.38 -48.43
C CYS A 381 3.84 -91.87 -48.15
N VAL A 382 3.62 -92.34 -46.92
CA VAL A 382 2.30 -92.74 -46.43
C VAL A 382 1.85 -91.75 -45.35
N SER A 383 0.59 -91.32 -45.44
CA SER A 383 -0.02 -90.48 -44.43
C SER A 383 -0.13 -91.27 -43.12
N VAL A 384 0.49 -90.74 -42.06
CA VAL A 384 0.31 -91.24 -40.69
C VAL A 384 -0.88 -90.50 -40.11
N PRO A 385 -2.02 -91.18 -39.88
CA PRO A 385 -3.19 -90.55 -39.28
C PRO A 385 -2.85 -90.05 -37.88
N VAL A 386 -3.44 -88.91 -37.49
CA VAL A 386 -3.39 -88.45 -36.11
C VAL A 386 -3.96 -89.56 -35.21
N PRO A 387 -3.26 -89.98 -34.13
CA PRO A 387 -3.75 -91.05 -33.26
C PRO A 387 -5.17 -90.78 -32.74
N ALA A 388 -6.01 -91.82 -32.70
CA ALA A 388 -7.39 -91.71 -32.23
C ALA A 388 -7.44 -91.12 -30.81
N GLY A 389 -8.20 -90.03 -30.62
CA GLY A 389 -8.33 -89.31 -29.34
C GLY A 389 -7.39 -88.10 -29.16
N VAL A 390 -6.29 -87.97 -29.93
CA VAL A 390 -5.38 -86.79 -29.84
C VAL A 390 -6.04 -85.55 -30.42
N TYR A 391 -6.68 -85.69 -31.58
CA TYR A 391 -7.47 -84.60 -32.16
C TYR A 391 -8.63 -84.21 -31.26
N ASP A 392 -9.37 -85.18 -30.71
CA ASP A 392 -10.51 -84.92 -29.82
C ASP A 392 -10.09 -84.22 -28.52
N ALA A 393 -8.94 -84.59 -27.95
CA ALA A 393 -8.36 -83.92 -26.78
C ALA A 393 -7.90 -82.49 -27.09
N TRP A 394 -7.23 -82.28 -28.23
CA TRP A 394 -6.86 -80.94 -28.69
C TRP A 394 -8.10 -80.09 -28.96
N LYS A 395 -9.13 -80.64 -29.63
CA LYS A 395 -10.37 -79.96 -29.96
C LYS A 395 -11.16 -79.58 -28.72
N ALA A 396 -11.26 -80.46 -27.73
CA ALA A 396 -11.90 -80.16 -26.45
C ALA A 396 -11.17 -79.04 -25.70
N ALA A 397 -9.83 -79.06 -25.67
CA ALA A 397 -9.03 -77.98 -25.09
C ALA A 397 -9.16 -76.66 -25.87
N TYR A 398 -9.18 -76.74 -27.20
CA TYR A 398 -9.34 -75.60 -28.09
C TYR A 398 -10.72 -74.95 -27.93
N ASP A 399 -11.79 -75.74 -27.82
CA ASP A 399 -13.16 -75.23 -27.67
C ASP A 399 -13.39 -74.51 -26.34
N VAL A 400 -12.64 -74.86 -25.29
CA VAL A 400 -12.65 -74.14 -24.01
C VAL A 400 -11.79 -72.88 -24.08
N TRP A 401 -10.62 -72.95 -24.72
CA TRP A 401 -9.65 -71.85 -24.78
C TRP A 401 -10.03 -70.77 -25.80
N LYS A 402 -10.49 -71.14 -27.00
CA LYS A 402 -10.74 -70.24 -28.13
C LYS A 402 -11.76 -69.14 -27.81
N PRO A 403 -12.92 -69.41 -27.16
CA PRO A 403 -13.84 -68.34 -26.77
C PRO A 403 -13.24 -67.36 -25.76
N LYS A 404 -12.41 -67.85 -24.83
CA LYS A 404 -11.69 -66.99 -23.87
C LYS A 404 -10.64 -66.14 -24.58
N TYR A 405 -9.90 -66.72 -25.51
CA TYR A 405 -8.93 -66.01 -26.34
C TYR A 405 -9.59 -64.97 -27.24
N ASP A 406 -10.71 -65.30 -27.87
CA ASP A 406 -11.46 -64.36 -28.71
C ASP A 406 -12.01 -63.20 -27.89
N ALA A 407 -12.55 -63.45 -26.69
CA ALA A 407 -12.97 -62.40 -25.78
C ALA A 407 -11.80 -61.53 -25.30
N TYR A 408 -10.64 -62.13 -25.04
CA TYR A 408 -9.41 -61.42 -24.66
C TYR A 408 -8.92 -60.51 -25.78
N ILE A 409 -8.84 -61.02 -27.02
CA ILE A 409 -8.46 -60.22 -28.20
C ILE A 409 -9.51 -59.16 -28.50
N ALA A 410 -10.80 -59.45 -28.38
CA ALA A 410 -11.86 -58.47 -28.58
C ALA A 410 -11.76 -57.29 -27.59
N ALA A 411 -11.44 -57.55 -26.32
CA ALA A 411 -11.19 -56.50 -25.33
C ALA A 411 -9.97 -55.65 -25.69
N LEU A 412 -8.88 -56.28 -26.14
CA LEU A 412 -7.67 -55.57 -26.58
C LEU A 412 -7.91 -54.74 -27.85
N LEU A 413 -8.73 -55.22 -28.79
CA LEU A 413 -9.12 -54.46 -29.98
C LEU A 413 -10.01 -53.26 -29.62
N ALA A 414 -10.97 -53.43 -28.69
CA ALA A 414 -11.74 -52.30 -28.17
C ALA A 414 -10.85 -51.26 -27.46
N LEU A 415 -9.79 -51.71 -26.78
CA LEU A 415 -8.79 -50.82 -26.22
C LEU A 415 -7.93 -50.14 -27.30
N ASN A 416 -7.55 -50.84 -28.37
CA ASN A 416 -6.87 -50.24 -29.54
C ASN A 416 -7.67 -49.08 -30.13
N ASP A 417 -8.99 -49.21 -30.27
CA ASP A 417 -9.83 -48.15 -30.82
C ASP A 417 -9.77 -46.88 -29.96
N LYS A 418 -9.84 -47.03 -28.63
CA LYS A 418 -9.72 -45.91 -27.68
C LYS A 418 -8.33 -45.30 -27.68
N ILE A 419 -7.29 -46.13 -27.67
CA ILE A 419 -5.89 -45.68 -27.73
C ILE A 419 -5.62 -44.94 -29.04
N THR A 420 -6.13 -45.44 -30.16
CA THR A 420 -5.97 -44.81 -31.49
C THR A 420 -6.66 -43.45 -31.52
N ALA A 421 -7.90 -43.35 -31.03
CA ALA A 421 -8.59 -42.07 -30.93
C ALA A 421 -7.84 -41.07 -30.03
N PHE A 422 -7.30 -41.54 -28.89
CA PHE A 422 -6.49 -40.73 -27.99
C PHE A 422 -5.19 -40.24 -28.63
N ASN A 423 -4.42 -41.15 -29.25
CA ASN A 423 -3.16 -40.82 -29.92
C ASN A 423 -3.37 -39.83 -31.08
N ASN A 424 -4.44 -39.99 -31.86
CA ASN A 424 -4.80 -39.03 -32.91
C ASN A 424 -5.08 -37.64 -32.32
N ASN A 425 -5.80 -37.57 -31.20
CA ASN A 425 -6.04 -36.31 -30.51
C ASN A 425 -4.74 -35.68 -29.97
N VAL A 426 -3.84 -36.46 -29.36
CA VAL A 426 -2.52 -35.98 -28.91
C VAL A 426 -1.72 -35.45 -30.10
N ASN A 427 -1.64 -36.21 -31.19
CA ASN A 427 -0.90 -35.81 -32.39
C ASN A 427 -1.48 -34.52 -33.01
N SER A 428 -2.80 -34.34 -33.03
CA SER A 428 -3.43 -33.14 -33.59
C SER A 428 -3.13 -31.84 -32.83
N ARG A 429 -2.71 -31.93 -31.56
CA ARG A 429 -2.43 -30.78 -30.66
C ARG A 429 -0.98 -30.73 -30.19
N SER A 430 -0.11 -31.50 -30.85
CA SER A 430 1.32 -31.61 -30.57
C SER A 430 2.09 -30.91 -31.67
N TYR A 431 2.65 -29.74 -31.35
CA TYR A 431 3.37 -28.92 -32.33
C TYR A 431 4.86 -29.26 -32.34
N ARG A 432 5.43 -29.39 -33.55
CA ARG A 432 6.88 -29.57 -33.77
C ARG A 432 7.63 -28.24 -33.86
N GLU A 433 6.95 -27.18 -34.27
CA GLU A 433 7.54 -25.84 -34.40
C GLU A 433 6.80 -24.85 -33.51
N TRP A 434 7.52 -24.26 -32.57
CA TRP A 434 7.03 -23.22 -31.67
C TRP A 434 8.20 -22.34 -31.23
N THR A 435 7.89 -21.18 -30.67
CA THR A 435 8.88 -20.25 -30.11
C THR A 435 8.67 -20.16 -28.60
N ILE A 436 9.77 -20.14 -27.85
CA ILE A 436 9.78 -19.88 -26.41
C ILE A 436 10.22 -18.43 -26.20
N TYR A 437 9.42 -17.68 -25.45
CA TYR A 437 9.76 -16.36 -24.95
C TYR A 437 10.14 -16.52 -23.48
N ASP A 438 11.36 -16.14 -23.13
CA ASP A 438 11.91 -16.25 -21.77
C ASP A 438 12.35 -14.84 -21.35
N GLY A 439 11.53 -14.22 -20.51
CA GLY A 439 11.62 -12.80 -20.17
C GLY A 439 11.55 -12.58 -18.66
N THR A 440 11.55 -11.31 -18.26
CA THR A 440 11.38 -10.91 -16.86
C THR A 440 10.35 -9.81 -16.77
N GLU A 441 9.25 -10.09 -16.07
CA GLU A 441 8.24 -9.11 -15.72
C GLU A 441 8.73 -8.25 -14.56
N GLN A 442 8.78 -6.94 -14.74
CA GLN A 442 9.15 -5.95 -13.74
C GLN A 442 7.92 -5.15 -13.32
N ILE A 443 7.68 -5.06 -12.01
CA ILE A 443 6.58 -4.28 -11.44
C ILE A 443 7.17 -3.05 -10.74
N THR A 444 6.81 -1.87 -11.24
CA THR A 444 7.15 -0.58 -10.61
C THR A 444 5.91 0.01 -9.95
N ARG A 445 6.03 0.47 -8.69
CA ARG A 445 4.97 1.10 -7.91
C ARG A 445 5.46 2.40 -7.28
N THR A 446 4.62 3.43 -7.28
CA THR A 446 4.88 4.64 -6.50
C THR A 446 4.71 4.34 -5.00
N VAL A 447 5.72 4.69 -4.20
CA VAL A 447 5.74 4.53 -2.73
C VAL A 447 6.01 5.88 -2.06
N VAL A 448 5.51 6.05 -0.84
CA VAL A 448 5.79 7.24 0.00
C VAL A 448 7.15 7.06 0.68
N THR A 449 8.05 8.03 0.54
CA THR A 449 9.40 8.03 1.14
C THR A 449 9.53 8.97 2.33
N LYS A 450 8.72 10.03 2.37
CA LYS A 450 8.68 11.00 3.46
C LYS A 450 7.25 11.50 3.63
N SER A 451 6.86 11.78 4.88
CA SER A 451 5.55 12.32 5.21
C SER A 451 5.64 13.07 6.54
N ASP A 452 5.08 14.27 6.60
CA ASP A 452 4.91 15.06 7.81
C ASP A 452 3.51 15.69 7.79
N PRO A 453 2.47 14.93 8.19
CA PRO A 453 1.09 15.33 8.00
C PRO A 453 0.70 16.52 8.88
N GLY A 454 -0.18 17.39 8.37
CA GLY A 454 -0.93 18.30 9.23
C GLY A 454 -1.93 17.52 10.10
N MET A 455 -2.08 17.94 11.36
CA MET A 455 -3.03 17.34 12.30
C MET A 455 -4.00 18.40 12.85
N ILE A 456 -5.30 18.13 12.72
CA ILE A 456 -6.37 18.89 13.38
C ILE A 456 -7.18 17.92 14.23
N THR A 457 -7.12 18.07 15.55
CA THR A 457 -7.64 17.05 16.48
C THR A 457 -8.52 17.62 17.59
N SER A 458 -9.49 16.81 18.02
CA SER A 458 -10.38 17.09 19.15
C SER A 458 -10.51 15.85 20.04
N GLY A 459 -10.35 15.97 21.35
CA GLY A 459 -10.67 14.89 22.29
C GLY A 459 -12.19 14.73 22.52
N GLY A 460 -12.95 15.81 22.34
CA GLY A 460 -14.42 15.83 22.32
C GLY A 460 -15.01 15.84 20.92
N ASN A 461 -16.08 16.62 20.74
CA ASN A 461 -16.72 16.82 19.44
C ASN A 461 -15.94 17.84 18.59
N MET A 462 -15.91 17.60 17.29
CA MET A 462 -15.38 18.52 16.30
C MET A 462 -16.51 19.06 15.42
N SER A 463 -16.71 20.39 15.45
CA SER A 463 -17.66 21.10 14.61
C SER A 463 -16.92 21.92 13.56
N LEU A 464 -17.09 21.56 12.28
CA LEU A 464 -16.46 22.20 11.13
C LEU A 464 -17.52 22.96 10.32
N ALA A 465 -17.89 24.13 10.81
CA ALA A 465 -18.80 25.05 10.12
C ALA A 465 -18.06 25.77 9.00
N ALA A 466 -17.72 25.04 7.93
CA ALA A 466 -16.88 25.55 6.86
C ALA A 466 -17.48 25.35 5.46
N GLY A 467 -17.17 26.28 4.54
CA GLY A 467 -17.55 26.12 3.14
C GLY A 467 -16.84 24.93 2.50
N THR A 468 -15.52 24.86 2.66
CA THR A 468 -14.70 23.72 2.20
C THR A 468 -13.68 23.29 3.26
N VAL A 469 -13.47 21.98 3.39
CA VAL A 469 -12.37 21.39 4.16
C VAL A 469 -11.54 20.54 3.22
N ASN A 470 -10.30 20.97 3.00
CA ASN A 470 -9.31 20.27 2.20
C ASN A 470 -8.35 19.54 3.15
N ASN A 471 -8.37 18.22 3.11
CA ASN A 471 -7.41 17.38 3.81
C ASN A 471 -6.55 16.65 2.77
N TYR A 472 -5.28 17.03 2.64
CA TYR A 472 -4.35 16.41 1.71
C TYR A 472 -3.25 15.66 2.46
N ALA A 473 -3.26 14.33 2.35
CA ALA A 473 -2.29 13.42 2.99
C ALA A 473 -2.03 13.74 4.47
N SER A 474 -3.10 14.16 5.17
CA SER A 474 -3.11 14.72 6.52
C SER A 474 -4.27 14.16 7.33
N GLN A 475 -4.46 14.60 8.58
CA GLN A 475 -5.41 13.99 9.51
C GLN A 475 -6.34 14.98 10.20
N PHE A 476 -7.64 14.62 10.24
CA PHE A 476 -8.64 15.15 11.17
C PHE A 476 -9.08 14.03 12.11
N ILE A 477 -9.04 14.24 13.42
CA ILE A 477 -9.40 13.22 14.41
C ILE A 477 -10.30 13.84 15.48
N ALA A 478 -11.46 13.23 15.75
CA ALA A 478 -12.31 13.61 16.89
C ALA A 478 -12.55 12.39 17.78
N GLY A 479 -12.49 12.58 19.10
CA GLY A 479 -12.87 11.56 20.08
C GLY A 479 -14.39 11.36 20.18
N GLY A 480 -15.16 12.39 19.78
CA GLY A 480 -16.62 12.37 19.67
C GLY A 480 -17.10 12.45 18.22
N THR A 481 -18.13 13.26 17.99
CA THR A 481 -18.73 13.44 16.66
C THR A 481 -17.92 14.44 15.83
N VAL A 482 -17.78 14.17 14.52
CA VAL A 482 -17.37 15.17 13.53
C VAL A 482 -18.63 15.64 12.80
N ALA A 483 -18.97 16.92 12.93
CA ALA A 483 -20.14 17.52 12.28
C ALA A 483 -19.73 18.68 11.36
N GLY A 484 -20.37 18.77 10.18
CA GLY A 484 -20.26 19.92 9.29
C GLY A 484 -21.31 21.00 9.59
N ASP A 485 -21.32 22.08 8.80
CA ASP A 485 -22.39 23.07 8.81
C ASP A 485 -23.69 22.42 8.34
N SER A 486 -24.63 22.20 9.26
CA SER A 486 -25.94 21.62 8.94
C SER A 486 -26.87 22.54 8.13
N VAL A 487 -26.52 23.83 8.02
CA VAL A 487 -27.32 24.84 7.32
C VAL A 487 -26.83 25.05 5.88
N ASN A 488 -25.54 25.33 5.69
CA ASN A 488 -24.97 25.58 4.35
C ASN A 488 -24.32 24.34 3.72
N GLY A 489 -24.09 23.29 4.50
CA GLY A 489 -23.29 22.13 4.11
C GLY A 489 -21.79 22.42 4.18
N THR A 490 -21.00 21.39 4.51
CA THR A 490 -19.54 21.44 4.45
C THR A 490 -19.05 20.53 3.32
N ASN A 491 -18.32 21.07 2.34
CA ASN A 491 -17.68 20.25 1.32
C ASN A 491 -16.36 19.67 1.83
N LEU A 492 -16.27 18.34 1.96
CA LEU A 492 -15.08 17.65 2.48
C LEU A 492 -14.27 17.02 1.34
N ASN A 493 -13.10 17.59 1.05
CA ASN A 493 -12.15 17.05 0.08
C ASN A 493 -11.02 16.32 0.81
N ASN A 494 -11.18 15.01 1.00
CA ASN A 494 -10.14 14.15 1.57
C ASN A 494 -9.35 13.45 0.46
N THR A 495 -8.11 13.91 0.21
CA THR A 495 -7.29 13.47 -0.92
C THR A 495 -5.90 13.05 -0.47
N GLY A 496 -5.21 12.25 -1.29
CA GLY A 496 -3.85 11.79 -1.06
C GLY A 496 -3.10 11.65 -2.39
N PRO A 497 -1.80 11.30 -2.34
CA PRO A 497 -1.02 11.11 -3.56
C PRO A 497 -1.62 9.98 -4.40
N LEU A 498 -1.70 10.19 -5.72
CA LEU A 498 -2.06 9.13 -6.66
C LEU A 498 -0.81 8.28 -6.93
N GLY A 499 -0.90 6.98 -6.65
CA GLY A 499 0.14 6.02 -7.02
C GLY A 499 -0.08 5.48 -8.43
N ARG A 500 1.02 5.21 -9.16
CA ARG A 500 0.95 4.49 -10.43
C ARG A 500 1.59 3.11 -10.29
N GLN A 501 0.99 2.11 -10.93
CA GLN A 501 1.61 0.80 -11.14
C GLN A 501 1.94 0.65 -12.63
N ARG A 502 3.19 0.30 -12.94
CA ARG A 502 3.63 -0.05 -14.29
C ARG A 502 4.16 -1.48 -14.30
N VAL A 503 3.68 -2.27 -15.24
CA VAL A 503 4.18 -3.62 -15.52
C VAL A 503 4.90 -3.60 -16.87
N VAL A 504 6.12 -4.10 -16.91
CA VAL A 504 6.91 -4.26 -18.14
C VAL A 504 7.30 -5.73 -18.24
N SER A 505 6.94 -6.39 -19.33
CA SER A 505 7.13 -7.83 -19.57
C SER A 505 8.01 -8.09 -20.78
#